data_AF-W2SIA5-F1
#
_entry.id   AF-W2SIA5-F1
#
_cell.length_a   1.000
_cell.length_b   1.000
_cell.length_c   1.000
_cell.angle_alpha   90.00
_cell.angle_beta   90.00
_cell.angle_gamma   90.00
#
_symmetry.space_group_name_H-M   'P 1'
#
loop_
_entity.id
_entity.type
_entity.pdbx_description
1 polymer ?
#
loop_
_entity_poly.entity_id
_entity_poly.type
_entity_poly.pdbx_seq_one_letter_code
_entity_poly.pdbx_strand_id
1 'polypeptide(L)'
;VADATATQLCLALADLYIQVPEWNNWVAELLNRFSALEGDRTRMLLTLLRVFPEEVQYSKVGENRRNEIRNELAASGASVFSYLSQVLEGYASDQDMIKKVLLCMSCYLQNPALSTDFLASSPLLSTVFQILAAPNVPSCLHDAATECIVSALIRAEDYQTHQALAMNLQTAVYQLHDAFNSAVALEDMDKLQNFARVFVELAESFIEKLVNDGSDNPNNLGSIHTLELLLLLAGHHDYSVRLFLLYTLHRDVFFLNFS
;
A
#
# COMPACT_ATOMS: atom_id res chain seq x y z
N VAL A 1 -4.87 26.18 -5.31
CA VAL A 1 -4.45 26.60 -6.68
C VAL A 1 -3.01 26.20 -6.96
N ALA A 2 -2.04 26.55 -6.09
CA ALA A 2 -0.64 26.15 -6.28
C ALA A 2 -0.40 24.63 -6.33
N ASP A 3 -1.11 23.85 -5.51
CA ASP A 3 -0.94 22.38 -5.46
C ASP A 3 -1.38 21.69 -6.75
N ALA A 4 -2.54 22.09 -7.31
CA ALA A 4 -3.04 21.55 -8.58
C ALA A 4 -2.10 21.85 -9.76
N THR A 5 -1.54 23.07 -9.83
CA THR A 5 -0.56 23.42 -10.87
C THR A 5 0.73 22.63 -10.71
N ALA A 6 1.21 22.43 -9.48
CA ALA A 6 2.39 21.61 -9.20
C ALA A 6 2.18 20.16 -9.64
N THR A 7 1.05 19.54 -9.31
CA THR A 7 0.72 18.18 -9.76
C THR A 7 0.69 18.08 -11.28
N GLN A 8 0.08 19.05 -11.99
CA GLN A 8 0.05 19.03 -13.47
C GLN A 8 1.44 19.16 -14.09
N LEU A 9 2.34 19.93 -13.49
CA LEU A 9 3.74 20.00 -13.93
C LEU A 9 4.49 18.68 -13.67
N CYS A 10 4.25 18.04 -12.52
CA CYS A 10 4.82 16.72 -12.22
C CYS A 10 4.33 15.65 -13.21
N LEU A 11 3.04 15.66 -13.56
CA LEU A 11 2.46 14.76 -14.56
C LEU A 11 3.07 14.99 -15.94
N ALA A 12 3.12 16.24 -16.40
CA ALA A 12 3.73 16.57 -17.69
C ALA A 12 5.21 16.16 -17.77
N LEU A 13 5.94 16.26 -16.66
CA LEU A 13 7.34 15.85 -16.56
C LEU A 13 7.50 14.32 -16.58
N ALA A 14 6.64 13.60 -15.86
CA ALA A 14 6.59 12.14 -15.89
C ALA A 14 6.26 11.62 -17.30
N ASP A 15 5.24 12.20 -17.94
CA ASP A 15 4.85 11.87 -19.33
C ASP A 15 5.98 12.10 -20.32
N LEU A 16 6.69 13.23 -20.19
CA LEU A 16 7.83 13.53 -21.05
C LEU A 16 8.94 12.49 -20.87
N TYR A 17 9.26 12.13 -19.62
CA TYR A 17 10.26 11.11 -19.35
C TYR A 17 9.89 9.75 -19.95
N ILE A 18 8.64 9.32 -19.77
CA ILE A 18 8.15 8.03 -20.28
C ILE A 18 8.31 7.96 -21.81
N GLN A 19 8.08 9.08 -22.50
CA GLN A 19 8.12 9.17 -23.96
C GLN A 19 9.51 9.34 -24.57
N VAL A 20 10.55 9.65 -23.79
CA VAL A 20 11.93 9.86 -24.28
C VAL A 20 12.82 8.68 -23.89
N PRO A 21 13.09 7.72 -24.80
CA PRO A 21 13.82 6.49 -24.49
C PRO A 21 15.28 6.69 -24.06
N GLU A 22 15.89 7.79 -24.49
CA GLU A 22 17.28 8.13 -24.18
C GLU A 22 17.47 8.53 -22.72
N TRP A 23 16.40 8.93 -22.04
CA TRP A 23 16.44 9.30 -20.63
C TRP A 23 16.34 8.05 -19.75
N ASN A 24 17.29 7.93 -18.83
CA ASN A 24 17.49 6.76 -17.97
C ASN A 24 17.91 7.21 -16.57
N ASN A 25 17.59 6.39 -15.56
CA ASN A 25 17.98 6.56 -14.16
C ASN A 25 17.47 7.86 -13.50
N TRP A 26 16.23 8.23 -13.84
CA TRP A 26 15.64 9.51 -13.45
C TRP A 26 15.37 9.64 -11.97
N VAL A 27 14.90 8.56 -11.34
CA VAL A 27 14.60 8.59 -9.90
C VAL A 27 15.85 8.89 -9.10
N ALA A 28 16.98 8.25 -9.42
CA ALA A 28 18.24 8.51 -8.74
C ALA A 28 18.73 9.95 -9.01
N GLU A 29 18.62 10.43 -10.25
CA GLU A 29 19.00 11.80 -10.60
C GLU A 29 18.15 12.84 -9.85
N LEU A 30 16.83 12.61 -9.75
CA LEU A 30 15.92 13.45 -8.97
C LEU A 30 16.32 13.48 -7.49
N LEU A 31 16.46 12.32 -6.85
CA LEU A 31 16.84 12.25 -5.42
C LEU A 31 18.16 12.99 -5.15
N ASN A 32 19.15 12.85 -6.04
CA ASN A 32 20.44 13.54 -5.93
C ASN A 32 20.34 15.05 -6.17
N ARG A 33 19.61 15.48 -7.20
CA ARG A 33 19.47 16.91 -7.52
C ARG A 33 18.68 17.65 -6.44
N PHE A 34 17.59 17.05 -5.97
CA PHE A 34 16.72 17.68 -4.98
C PHE A 34 17.34 17.74 -3.58
N SER A 35 18.20 16.79 -3.23
CA SER A 35 18.98 16.85 -1.98
C SER A 35 20.11 17.89 -2.04
N ALA A 36 20.64 18.20 -3.22
CA ALA A 36 21.72 19.18 -3.40
C ALA A 36 21.26 20.65 -3.46
N LEU A 37 19.99 20.90 -3.76
CA LEU A 37 19.46 22.25 -3.93
C LEU A 37 19.05 22.87 -2.58
N GLU A 38 19.37 24.16 -2.39
CA GLU A 38 18.96 24.90 -1.19
C GLU A 38 17.44 25.09 -1.13
N GLY A 39 16.83 24.79 0.02
CA GLY A 39 15.39 24.95 0.31
C GLY A 39 14.57 23.65 0.33
N ASP A 40 13.51 23.61 1.14
CA ASP A 40 12.61 22.45 1.24
C ASP A 40 11.77 22.27 -0.03
N ARG A 41 12.03 21.18 -0.76
CA ARG A 41 11.26 20.75 -1.94
C ARG A 41 10.63 19.37 -1.74
N THR A 42 10.59 18.88 -0.51
CA THR A 42 10.16 17.51 -0.16
C THR A 42 8.76 17.22 -0.69
N ARG A 43 7.81 18.17 -0.53
CA ARG A 43 6.43 18.07 -1.04
C ARG A 43 6.36 17.84 -2.55
N MET A 44 7.16 18.59 -3.31
CA MET A 44 7.18 18.50 -4.78
C MET A 44 7.82 17.20 -5.23
N LEU A 45 8.93 16.79 -4.60
CA LEU A 45 9.60 15.54 -4.89
C LEU A 45 8.69 14.33 -4.60
N LEU A 46 7.99 14.30 -3.46
CA LEU A 46 7.01 13.25 -3.17
C LEU A 46 5.89 13.21 -4.20
N THR A 47 5.39 14.37 -4.64
CA THR A 47 4.36 14.43 -5.67
C THR A 47 4.86 13.83 -6.97
N LEU A 48 6.09 14.17 -7.38
CA LEU A 48 6.72 13.64 -8.59
C LEU A 48 6.98 12.13 -8.51
N LEU A 49 7.51 11.64 -7.38
CA LEU A 49 7.74 10.22 -7.14
C LEU A 49 6.42 9.44 -7.13
N ARG A 50 5.35 10.00 -6.59
CA ARG A 50 4.04 9.36 -6.57
C ARG A 50 3.42 9.26 -7.97
N VAL A 51 3.37 10.35 -8.73
CA VAL A 51 2.70 10.34 -10.04
C VAL A 51 3.44 9.50 -11.07
N PHE A 52 4.75 9.31 -10.91
CA PHE A 52 5.55 8.66 -11.93
C PHE A 52 5.19 7.18 -12.17
N PRO A 53 5.07 6.30 -11.14
CA PRO A 53 4.51 4.96 -11.31
C PRO A 53 3.07 4.95 -11.86
N GLU A 54 2.22 5.89 -11.42
CA GLU A 54 0.83 6.01 -11.89
C GLU A 54 0.79 6.28 -13.41
N GLU A 55 1.61 7.22 -13.91
CA GLU A 55 1.65 7.54 -15.33
C GLU A 55 2.21 6.41 -16.19
N VAL A 56 3.15 5.61 -15.68
CA VAL A 56 3.65 4.43 -16.41
C VAL A 56 2.53 3.43 -16.69
N GLN A 57 1.60 3.25 -15.73
CA GLN A 57 0.43 2.37 -15.85
C GLN A 57 -0.49 2.80 -17.00
N TYR A 58 -0.77 4.11 -17.12
CA TYR A 58 -1.74 4.67 -18.07
C TYR A 58 -1.12 5.20 -19.36
N SER A 59 0.20 5.18 -19.47
CA SER A 59 0.94 5.66 -20.63
C SER A 59 0.59 4.92 -21.93
N LYS A 60 0.57 5.67 -23.03
CA LYS A 60 0.30 5.16 -24.38
C LYS A 60 1.52 4.55 -25.07
N VAL A 61 2.65 4.40 -24.37
CA VAL A 61 3.86 3.78 -24.93
C VAL A 61 3.69 2.26 -25.07
N GLY A 62 4.56 1.62 -25.86
CA GLY A 62 4.53 0.16 -26.03
C GLY A 62 4.89 -0.59 -24.73
N GLU A 63 4.41 -1.83 -24.59
CA GLU A 63 4.64 -2.66 -23.39
C GLU A 63 6.12 -2.87 -23.08
N ASN A 64 6.98 -2.99 -24.11
CA ASN A 64 8.43 -3.10 -23.92
C ASN A 64 8.99 -1.88 -23.15
N ARG A 65 8.59 -0.66 -23.56
CA ARG A 65 9.03 0.57 -22.90
C ARG A 65 8.46 0.68 -21.48
N ARG A 66 7.19 0.28 -21.27
CA ARG A 66 6.62 0.23 -19.92
C ARG A 66 7.41 -0.70 -19.01
N ASN A 67 7.79 -1.88 -19.50
CA ASN A 67 8.57 -2.84 -18.71
C ASN A 67 9.99 -2.35 -18.42
N GLU A 68 10.65 -1.67 -19.36
CA GLU A 68 11.93 -1.00 -19.09
C GLU A 68 11.81 -0.01 -17.93
N ILE A 69 10.79 0.86 -17.96
CA ILE A 69 10.59 1.88 -16.92
C ILE A 69 10.17 1.24 -15.59
N ARG A 70 9.31 0.21 -15.60
CA ARG A 70 8.95 -0.55 -14.38
C ARG A 70 10.18 -1.16 -13.72
N ASN A 71 11.08 -1.73 -14.50
CA ASN A 71 12.34 -2.29 -14.00
C ASN A 71 13.27 -1.20 -13.45
N GLU A 72 13.33 -0.04 -14.10
CA GLU A 72 14.09 1.12 -13.60
C GLU A 72 13.53 1.62 -12.26
N LEU A 73 12.21 1.79 -12.17
CA LEU A 73 11.51 2.16 -10.95
C LEU A 73 11.79 1.16 -9.83
N ALA A 74 11.71 -0.14 -10.12
CA ALA A 74 12.01 -1.20 -9.17
C ALA A 74 13.46 -1.16 -8.67
N ALA A 75 14.42 -0.92 -9.57
CA ALA A 75 15.83 -0.78 -9.21
C ALA A 75 16.08 0.41 -8.24
N SER A 76 15.30 1.49 -8.38
CA SER A 76 15.35 2.64 -7.48
C SER A 76 14.52 2.49 -6.19
N GLY A 77 13.74 1.40 -6.05
CA GLY A 77 12.74 1.25 -4.99
C GLY A 77 13.30 1.33 -3.57
N ALA A 78 14.47 0.71 -3.32
CA ALA A 78 15.12 0.78 -2.01
C ALA A 78 15.55 2.21 -1.63
N SER A 79 16.07 2.98 -2.61
CA SER A 79 16.44 4.38 -2.40
C SER A 79 15.22 5.25 -2.14
N VAL A 80 14.12 5.01 -2.86
CA VAL A 80 12.86 5.71 -2.64
C VAL A 80 12.30 5.41 -1.26
N PHE A 81 12.22 4.14 -0.84
CA PHE A 81 11.75 3.79 0.49
C PHE A 81 12.65 4.34 1.60
N SER A 82 13.98 4.33 1.42
CA SER A 82 14.88 5.00 2.37
C SER A 82 14.59 6.50 2.49
N TYR A 83 14.34 7.17 1.36
CA TYR A 83 13.92 8.58 1.35
C TYR A 83 12.57 8.77 2.06
N LEU A 84 11.57 7.93 1.80
CA LEU A 84 10.28 7.99 2.48
C LEU A 84 10.42 7.84 4.00
N SER A 85 11.30 6.97 4.49
CA SER A 85 11.59 6.84 5.93
C SER A 85 12.14 8.14 6.51
N GLN A 86 13.11 8.76 5.84
CA GLN A 86 13.70 10.04 6.28
C GLN A 86 12.65 11.15 6.31
N VAL A 87 11.73 11.16 5.34
CA VAL A 87 10.62 12.12 5.32
C VAL A 87 9.67 11.91 6.50
N LEU A 88 9.32 10.67 6.84
CA LEU A 88 8.46 10.41 8.00
C LEU A 88 9.12 10.87 9.31
N GLU A 89 10.43 10.65 9.45
CA GLU A 89 11.20 11.13 10.61
C GLU A 89 11.24 12.66 10.68
N GLY A 90 11.49 13.33 9.54
CA GLY A 90 11.60 14.79 9.47
C GLY A 90 10.25 15.53 9.60
N TYR A 91 9.15 14.88 9.22
CA TYR A 91 7.81 15.48 9.15
C TYR A 91 6.78 14.73 10.02
N ALA A 92 7.21 14.11 11.12
CA ALA A 92 6.37 13.27 11.97
C ALA A 92 5.10 13.94 12.55
N SER A 93 5.03 15.28 12.57
CA SER A 93 3.85 16.03 13.02
C SER A 93 3.00 16.60 11.88
N ASP A 94 3.44 16.50 10.63
CA ASP A 94 2.73 17.01 9.45
C ASP A 94 1.91 15.89 8.80
N GLN A 95 0.61 15.88 9.10
CA GLN A 95 -0.31 14.86 8.61
C GLN A 95 -0.45 14.82 7.09
N ASP A 96 -0.32 15.97 6.39
CA ASP A 96 -0.36 15.99 4.92
C ASP A 96 0.89 15.35 4.34
N MET A 97 2.05 15.61 4.94
CA MET A 97 3.31 14.95 4.53
C MET A 97 3.27 13.44 4.76
N ILE A 98 2.81 12.99 5.93
CA ILE A 98 2.67 11.55 6.21
C ILE A 98 1.72 10.92 5.19
N LYS A 99 0.56 11.54 4.93
CA LYS A 99 -0.38 11.07 3.91
C LYS A 99 0.28 10.93 2.53
N LYS A 100 1.05 11.94 2.09
CA LYS A 100 1.77 11.86 0.80
C LYS A 100 2.78 10.73 0.76
N VAL A 101 3.48 10.47 1.86
CA VAL A 101 4.41 9.33 1.97
C VAL A 101 3.68 8.00 1.82
N LEU A 102 2.58 7.80 2.54
CA LEU A 102 1.79 6.55 2.48
C LEU A 102 1.24 6.30 1.07
N LEU A 103 0.71 7.33 0.42
CA LEU A 103 0.22 7.22 -0.95
C LEU A 103 1.36 6.94 -1.94
N CYS A 104 2.52 7.59 -1.79
CA CYS A 104 3.69 7.30 -2.62
C CYS A 104 4.15 5.84 -2.45
N MET A 105 4.19 5.34 -1.22
CA MET A 105 4.52 3.95 -0.94
C MET A 105 3.52 2.99 -1.61
N SER A 106 2.22 3.30 -1.53
CA SER A 106 1.15 2.53 -2.18
C SER A 106 1.36 2.43 -3.70
N CYS A 107 1.66 3.54 -4.37
CA CYS A 107 1.89 3.58 -5.82
C CYS A 107 3.10 2.73 -6.24
N TYR A 108 4.18 2.74 -5.44
CA TYR A 108 5.35 1.90 -5.73
C TYR A 108 5.05 0.41 -5.55
N LEU A 109 4.24 0.04 -4.56
CA LEU A 109 3.84 -1.35 -4.33
C LEU A 109 3.00 -1.95 -5.46
N GLN A 110 2.35 -1.13 -6.28
CA GLN A 110 1.64 -1.59 -7.48
C GLN A 110 2.57 -2.00 -8.63
N ASN A 111 3.87 -1.70 -8.54
CA ASN A 111 4.83 -2.11 -9.56
C ASN A 111 5.22 -3.60 -9.38
N PRO A 112 4.88 -4.48 -10.34
CA PRO A 112 5.15 -5.91 -10.22
C PRO A 112 6.64 -6.27 -10.23
N ALA A 113 7.51 -5.38 -10.72
CA ALA A 113 8.96 -5.60 -10.74
C ALA A 113 9.64 -5.27 -9.39
N LEU A 114 8.94 -4.62 -8.45
CA LEU A 114 9.51 -4.16 -7.19
C LEU A 114 9.81 -5.33 -6.23
N SER A 115 11.04 -5.41 -5.71
CA SER A 115 11.38 -6.29 -4.58
C SER A 115 10.85 -5.70 -3.27
N THR A 116 10.37 -6.57 -2.38
CA THR A 116 9.79 -6.19 -1.08
C THR A 116 10.74 -6.47 0.09
N ASP A 117 11.95 -6.96 -0.14
CA ASP A 117 12.87 -7.37 0.93
C ASP A 117 13.26 -6.20 1.84
N PHE A 118 13.54 -5.06 1.23
CA PHE A 118 13.79 -3.82 1.96
C PHE A 118 12.56 -3.40 2.77
N LEU A 119 11.36 -3.50 2.19
CA LEU A 119 10.15 -3.10 2.88
C LEU A 119 9.86 -4.01 4.08
N ALA A 120 10.04 -5.32 3.93
CA ALA A 120 9.81 -6.29 5.00
C ALA A 120 10.75 -6.08 6.20
N SER A 121 11.94 -5.53 5.98
CA SER A 121 12.91 -5.20 7.04
C SER A 121 12.84 -3.75 7.53
N SER A 122 12.06 -2.90 6.85
CA SER A 122 12.00 -1.46 7.12
C SER A 122 10.94 -1.12 8.18
N PRO A 123 11.19 -0.10 9.03
CA PRO A 123 10.20 0.40 9.99
C PRO A 123 9.00 1.10 9.33
N LEU A 124 9.04 1.32 8.00
CA LEU A 124 7.94 1.95 7.26
C LEU A 124 6.62 1.22 7.49
N LEU A 125 6.62 -0.11 7.30
CA LEU A 125 5.41 -0.91 7.42
C LEU A 125 4.85 -0.84 8.85
N SER A 126 5.72 -0.90 9.86
CA SER A 126 5.33 -0.74 11.26
C SER A 126 4.66 0.62 11.51
N THR A 127 5.18 1.69 10.91
CA THR A 127 4.60 3.04 11.02
C THR A 127 3.19 3.09 10.42
N VAL A 128 2.95 2.42 9.29
CA VAL A 128 1.61 2.35 8.67
C VAL A 128 0.61 1.66 9.59
N PHE A 129 0.98 0.53 10.20
CA PHE A 129 0.12 -0.16 11.15
C PHE A 129 -0.13 0.63 12.43
N GLN A 130 0.85 1.38 12.93
CA GLN A 130 0.67 2.27 14.09
C GLN A 130 -0.34 3.38 13.80
N ILE A 131 -0.31 3.96 12.59
CA ILE A 131 -1.28 4.96 12.14
C ILE A 131 -2.68 4.36 12.09
N LEU A 132 -2.82 3.15 11.53
CA LEU A 132 -4.10 2.45 11.43
C LEU A 132 -4.67 2.06 12.81
N ALA A 133 -3.81 1.67 13.76
CA ALA A 133 -4.22 1.32 15.12
C ALA A 133 -4.55 2.54 16.01
N ALA A 134 -4.18 3.76 15.60
CA ALA A 134 -4.34 4.95 16.43
C ALA A 134 -5.80 5.44 16.46
N PRO A 135 -6.44 5.52 17.66
CA PRO A 135 -7.87 5.84 17.77
C PRO A 135 -8.21 7.27 17.34
N ASN A 136 -7.28 8.21 17.49
CA ASN A 136 -7.50 9.63 17.22
C ASN A 136 -6.92 10.11 15.88
N VAL A 137 -6.54 9.18 15.00
CA VAL A 137 -6.02 9.55 13.68
C VAL A 137 -7.16 10.08 12.79
N PRO A 138 -6.94 11.15 11.99
CA PRO A 138 -7.95 11.65 11.06
C PRO A 138 -8.32 10.62 9.99
N SER A 139 -9.59 10.58 9.57
CA SER A 139 -10.08 9.62 8.57
C SER A 139 -9.23 9.63 7.29
N CYS A 140 -8.85 10.81 6.80
CA CYS A 140 -8.06 10.91 5.56
C CYS A 140 -6.64 10.31 5.65
N LEU A 141 -6.08 10.19 6.85
CA LEU A 141 -4.79 9.56 7.09
C LEU A 141 -4.97 8.06 7.35
N HIS A 142 -6.06 7.67 8.01
CA HIS A 142 -6.49 6.29 8.15
C HIS A 142 -6.73 5.65 6.77
N ASP A 143 -7.45 6.34 5.87
CA ASP A 143 -7.70 5.91 4.49
C ASP A 143 -6.38 5.66 3.75
N ALA A 144 -5.43 6.59 3.84
CA ALA A 144 -4.14 6.46 3.17
C ALA A 144 -3.29 5.30 3.73
N ALA A 145 -3.38 5.03 5.03
CA ALA A 145 -2.75 3.86 5.64
C ALA A 145 -3.41 2.55 5.17
N THR A 146 -4.74 2.54 5.06
CA THR A 146 -5.50 1.42 4.51
C THR A 146 -5.12 1.15 3.06
N GLU A 147 -5.07 2.15 2.18
CA GLU A 147 -4.63 1.97 0.78
C GLU A 147 -3.22 1.37 0.70
N CYS A 148 -2.33 1.80 1.58
CA CYS A 148 -0.96 1.31 1.63
C CYS A 148 -0.87 -0.15 2.07
N ILE A 149 -1.64 -0.55 3.09
CA ILE A 149 -1.67 -1.94 3.57
C ILE A 149 -2.34 -2.84 2.53
N VAL A 150 -3.46 -2.41 1.94
CA VAL A 150 -4.14 -3.15 0.86
C VAL A 150 -3.19 -3.35 -0.33
N SER A 151 -2.49 -2.29 -0.77
CA SER A 151 -1.49 -2.41 -1.85
C SER A 151 -0.34 -3.37 -1.47
N ALA A 152 0.07 -3.40 -0.20
CA ALA A 152 1.09 -4.33 0.27
C ALA A 152 0.61 -5.78 0.31
N LEU A 153 -0.66 -6.02 0.69
CA LEU A 153 -1.29 -7.34 0.69
C LEU A 153 -1.42 -7.90 -0.72
N ILE A 154 -1.97 -7.11 -1.66
CA ILE A 154 -2.03 -7.47 -3.09
C ILE A 154 -0.63 -7.83 -3.60
N ARG A 155 0.39 -7.05 -3.22
CA ARG A 155 1.77 -7.35 -3.64
C ARG A 155 2.31 -8.66 -3.04
N ALA A 156 1.84 -9.02 -1.85
CA ALA A 156 2.23 -10.22 -1.13
C ALA A 156 1.43 -11.47 -1.53
N GLU A 157 0.43 -11.36 -2.42
CA GLU A 157 -0.34 -12.48 -2.99
C GLU A 157 0.61 -13.54 -3.60
N ASP A 158 1.66 -13.10 -4.30
CA ASP A 158 2.79 -13.97 -4.66
C ASP A 158 3.69 -14.23 -3.45
N TYR A 159 3.15 -15.01 -2.51
CA TYR A 159 3.79 -15.35 -1.23
C TYR A 159 5.10 -16.14 -1.41
N GLN A 160 5.32 -16.77 -2.57
CA GLN A 160 6.56 -17.50 -2.87
C GLN A 160 7.72 -16.52 -3.06
N THR A 161 7.46 -15.41 -3.75
CA THR A 161 8.43 -14.34 -3.97
C THR A 161 8.51 -13.39 -2.77
N HIS A 162 7.40 -13.15 -2.08
CA HIS A 162 7.27 -12.11 -1.03
C HIS A 162 7.01 -12.65 0.38
N GLN A 163 7.53 -13.84 0.70
CA GLN A 163 7.23 -14.56 1.94
C GLN A 163 7.43 -13.73 3.22
N ALA A 164 8.53 -12.99 3.33
CA ALA A 164 8.82 -12.16 4.51
C ALA A 164 7.79 -11.03 4.67
N LEU A 165 7.39 -10.40 3.56
CA LEU A 165 6.35 -9.37 3.57
C LEU A 165 5.00 -9.97 3.97
N ALA A 166 4.63 -11.10 3.38
CA ALA A 166 3.36 -11.80 3.65
C ALA A 166 3.21 -12.14 5.14
N MET A 167 4.24 -12.74 5.74
CA MET A 167 4.24 -13.11 7.16
C MET A 167 4.15 -11.87 8.08
N ASN A 168 4.89 -10.81 7.76
CA ASN A 168 4.87 -9.57 8.54
C ASN A 168 3.49 -8.88 8.45
N LEU A 169 2.89 -8.84 7.26
CA LEU A 169 1.56 -8.28 7.05
C LEU A 169 0.51 -9.06 7.83
N GLN A 170 0.47 -10.39 7.72
CA GLN A 170 -0.49 -11.21 8.46
C GLN A 170 -0.38 -10.97 9.97
N THR A 171 0.84 -11.05 10.51
CA THR A 171 1.07 -10.88 11.95
C THR A 171 0.60 -9.51 12.43
N ALA A 172 0.87 -8.46 11.65
CA ALA A 172 0.47 -7.10 11.99
C ALA A 172 -1.04 -6.87 11.85
N VAL A 173 -1.69 -7.45 10.83
CA VAL A 173 -3.16 -7.37 10.66
C VAL A 173 -3.89 -8.02 11.84
N TYR A 174 -3.40 -9.15 12.34
CA TYR A 174 -4.00 -9.80 13.52
C TYR A 174 -3.93 -8.94 14.78
N GLN A 175 -2.94 -8.06 14.89
CA GLN A 175 -2.81 -7.13 16.02
C GLN A 175 -3.81 -5.96 15.95
N LEU A 176 -4.53 -5.77 14.83
CA LEU A 176 -5.54 -4.72 14.68
C LEU A 176 -6.88 -5.05 15.34
N HIS A 177 -7.04 -6.24 15.93
CA HIS A 177 -8.29 -6.67 16.56
C HIS A 177 -8.80 -5.67 17.63
N ASP A 178 -7.92 -5.20 18.51
CA ASP A 178 -8.29 -4.24 19.55
C ASP A 178 -8.65 -2.86 18.98
N ALA A 179 -7.94 -2.42 17.94
CA ALA A 179 -8.22 -1.17 17.25
C ALA A 179 -9.59 -1.21 16.54
N PHE A 180 -9.93 -2.34 15.93
CA PHE A 180 -11.24 -2.58 15.35
C PHE A 180 -12.35 -2.52 16.42
N ASN A 181 -12.19 -3.23 17.53
CA ASN A 181 -13.18 -3.21 18.63
C ASN A 181 -13.36 -1.81 19.23
N SER A 182 -12.28 -1.03 19.32
CA SER A 182 -12.34 0.37 19.73
C SER A 182 -13.17 1.22 18.75
N ALA A 183 -12.96 1.04 17.43
CA ALA A 183 -13.77 1.72 16.41
C ALA A 183 -15.26 1.30 16.46
N VAL A 184 -15.56 0.04 16.78
CA VAL A 184 -16.94 -0.43 17.02
C VAL A 184 -17.56 0.30 18.21
N ALA A 185 -16.83 0.40 19.32
CA ALA A 185 -17.32 1.07 20.53
C ALA A 185 -17.54 2.58 20.34
N LEU A 186 -16.79 3.20 19.42
CA LEU A 186 -16.93 4.61 19.05
C LEU A 186 -17.93 4.85 17.90
N GLU A 187 -18.51 3.80 17.34
CA GLU A 187 -19.38 3.85 16.14
C GLU A 187 -18.72 4.59 14.95
N ASP A 188 -17.39 4.45 14.80
CA ASP A 188 -16.60 5.09 13.74
C ASP A 188 -16.69 4.28 12.44
N MET A 189 -17.75 4.52 11.67
CA MET A 189 -18.06 3.78 10.45
C MET A 189 -16.98 3.89 9.36
N ASP A 190 -16.31 5.04 9.26
CA ASP A 190 -15.23 5.24 8.29
C ASP A 190 -14.04 4.31 8.58
N LYS A 191 -13.66 4.19 9.85
CA LYS A 191 -12.58 3.27 10.27
C LYS A 191 -13.01 1.82 10.16
N LEU A 192 -14.24 1.48 10.51
CA LEU A 192 -14.76 0.13 10.39
C LEU A 192 -14.73 -0.37 8.94
N GLN A 193 -15.11 0.48 7.97
CA GLN A 193 -15.00 0.15 6.56
C GLN A 193 -13.55 -0.08 6.14
N ASN A 194 -12.63 0.74 6.62
CA ASN A 194 -11.21 0.60 6.35
C ASN A 194 -10.59 -0.68 6.93
N PHE A 195 -10.94 -1.06 8.17
CA PHE A 195 -10.53 -2.35 8.73
C PHE A 195 -11.12 -3.52 7.95
N ALA A 196 -12.40 -3.43 7.55
CA ALA A 196 -13.04 -4.46 6.74
C ALA A 196 -12.29 -4.69 5.42
N ARG A 197 -11.86 -3.62 4.75
CA ARG A 197 -11.03 -3.71 3.53
C ARG A 197 -9.72 -4.44 3.79
N VAL A 198 -9.00 -4.12 4.87
CA VAL A 198 -7.74 -4.78 5.21
C VAL A 198 -7.94 -6.28 5.51
N PHE A 199 -8.96 -6.65 6.28
CA PHE A 199 -9.20 -8.04 6.65
C PHE A 199 -9.67 -8.89 5.47
N VAL A 200 -10.52 -8.33 4.61
CA VAL A 200 -10.96 -8.99 3.38
C VAL A 200 -9.79 -9.18 2.43
N GLU A 201 -8.99 -8.14 2.20
CA GLU A 201 -7.81 -8.22 1.33
C GLU A 201 -6.79 -9.25 1.84
N LEU A 202 -6.58 -9.35 3.17
CA LEU A 202 -5.73 -10.39 3.75
C LEU A 202 -6.24 -11.80 3.41
N ALA A 203 -7.54 -12.01 3.52
CA ALA A 203 -8.15 -13.30 3.22
C ALA A 203 -8.07 -13.63 1.72
N GLU A 204 -8.26 -12.64 0.85
CA GLU A 204 -8.17 -12.81 -0.60
C GLU A 204 -6.73 -13.11 -1.03
N SER A 205 -5.76 -12.31 -0.56
CA SER A 205 -4.35 -12.49 -0.87
C SER A 205 -3.81 -13.87 -0.48
N PHE A 206 -4.36 -14.49 0.58
CA PHE A 206 -3.90 -15.79 1.10
C PHE A 206 -4.95 -16.91 0.98
N ILE A 207 -5.97 -16.75 0.13
CA ILE A 207 -7.08 -17.72 0.02
C ILE A 207 -6.59 -19.12 -0.37
N GLU A 208 -5.61 -19.21 -1.27
CA GLU A 208 -5.01 -20.48 -1.68
C GLU A 208 -4.41 -21.22 -0.47
N LYS A 209 -3.74 -20.49 0.43
CA LYS A 209 -3.14 -21.05 1.64
C LYS A 209 -4.18 -21.43 2.69
N LEU A 210 -5.22 -20.63 2.84
CA LEU A 210 -6.33 -20.94 3.75
C LEU A 210 -7.05 -22.23 3.35
N VAL A 211 -7.23 -22.45 2.04
CA VAL A 211 -7.91 -23.66 1.52
C VAL A 211 -7.00 -24.88 1.55
N ASN A 212 -5.74 -24.76 1.12
CA ASN A 212 -4.85 -25.91 0.95
C ASN A 212 -4.07 -26.29 2.21
N ASP A 213 -3.68 -25.32 3.02
CA ASP A 213 -2.76 -25.48 4.16
C ASP A 213 -3.37 -25.00 5.50
N GLY A 214 -4.70 -25.10 5.62
CA GLY A 214 -5.47 -24.65 6.78
C GLY A 214 -4.88 -25.14 8.12
N SER A 215 -4.59 -24.21 9.04
CA SER A 215 -4.00 -24.55 10.34
C SER A 215 -4.40 -23.60 11.47
N ASP A 216 -4.29 -24.07 12.71
CA ASP A 216 -4.55 -23.24 13.91
C ASP A 216 -3.34 -22.36 14.29
N ASN A 217 -2.20 -22.52 13.63
CA ASN A 217 -0.99 -21.76 13.95
C ASN A 217 -1.10 -20.33 13.36
N PRO A 218 -1.06 -19.26 14.17
CA PRO A 218 -1.17 -17.87 13.68
C PRO A 218 0.02 -17.43 12.82
N ASN A 219 1.15 -18.15 12.84
CA ASN A 219 2.32 -17.86 12.03
C ASN A 219 2.32 -18.57 10.67
N ASN A 220 1.28 -19.35 10.37
CA ASN A 220 1.12 -19.97 9.04
C ASN A 220 0.22 -19.07 8.19
N LEU A 221 0.56 -18.87 6.91
CA LEU A 221 -0.28 -18.11 5.97
C LEU A 221 -1.68 -18.70 5.79
N GLY A 222 -1.84 -20.01 6.02
CA GLY A 222 -3.13 -20.70 6.05
C GLY A 222 -3.84 -20.65 7.41
N SER A 223 -3.60 -19.64 8.26
CA SER A 223 -4.17 -19.64 9.61
C SER A 223 -5.67 -19.38 9.63
N ILE A 224 -6.42 -20.20 10.38
CA ILE A 224 -7.86 -20.02 10.60
C ILE A 224 -8.20 -18.67 11.25
N HIS A 225 -7.26 -18.02 11.94
CA HIS A 225 -7.43 -16.69 12.53
C HIS A 225 -7.85 -15.64 11.48
N THR A 226 -7.44 -15.79 10.22
CA THR A 226 -7.92 -14.92 9.14
C THR A 226 -9.44 -15.05 8.96
N LEU A 227 -9.98 -16.27 9.05
CA LEU A 227 -11.43 -16.51 8.99
C LEU A 227 -12.14 -15.97 10.23
N GLU A 228 -11.51 -16.01 11.41
CA GLU A 228 -12.07 -15.41 12.63
C GLU A 228 -12.24 -13.89 12.49
N LEU A 229 -11.28 -13.20 11.85
CA LEU A 229 -11.42 -11.77 11.52
C LEU A 229 -12.60 -11.51 10.56
N LEU A 230 -12.81 -12.39 9.57
CA LEU A 230 -13.97 -12.29 8.67
C LEU A 230 -15.29 -12.56 9.40
N LEU A 231 -15.32 -13.51 10.33
CA LEU A 231 -16.48 -13.80 11.16
C LEU A 231 -16.82 -12.63 12.10
N LEU A 232 -15.80 -11.94 12.62
CA LEU A 232 -15.97 -10.72 13.40
C LEU A 232 -16.69 -9.64 12.58
N LEU A 233 -16.28 -9.43 11.32
CA LEU A 233 -16.97 -8.52 10.40
C LEU A 233 -18.41 -8.96 10.10
N ALA A 234 -18.61 -10.26 9.86
CA ALA A 234 -19.92 -10.83 9.56
C ALA A 234 -20.90 -10.73 10.75
N GLY A 235 -20.38 -10.82 11.98
CA GLY A 235 -21.13 -10.67 13.22
C GLY A 235 -21.52 -9.22 13.54
N HIS A 236 -20.90 -8.22 12.89
CA HIS A 236 -21.20 -6.82 13.12
C HIS A 236 -22.65 -6.50 12.73
N HIS A 237 -23.35 -5.69 13.54
CA HIS A 237 -24.79 -5.43 13.35
C HIS A 237 -25.11 -4.63 12.08
N ASP A 238 -24.15 -3.85 11.57
CA ASP A 238 -24.32 -3.02 10.38
C ASP A 238 -24.31 -3.85 9.07
N TYR A 239 -25.26 -3.58 8.19
CA TYR A 239 -25.40 -4.28 6.90
C TYR A 239 -24.34 -3.88 5.89
N SER A 240 -23.79 -2.65 5.95
CA SER A 240 -22.78 -2.16 5.01
C SER A 240 -21.47 -2.97 5.05
N VAL A 241 -21.00 -3.28 6.27
CA VAL A 241 -19.81 -4.11 6.51
C VAL A 241 -20.02 -5.55 6.02
N ARG A 242 -21.20 -6.12 6.28
CA ARG A 242 -21.57 -7.46 5.80
C ARG A 242 -21.70 -7.52 4.27
N LEU A 243 -22.25 -6.48 3.67
CA LEU A 243 -22.44 -6.39 2.22
C LEU A 243 -21.09 -6.34 1.51
N PHE A 244 -20.12 -5.59 2.02
CA PHE A 244 -18.75 -5.57 1.48
C PHE A 244 -18.11 -6.97 1.51
N LEU A 245 -18.22 -7.67 2.64
CA LEU A 245 -17.73 -9.04 2.78
C LEU A 245 -18.41 -10.02 1.79
N LEU A 246 -19.73 -9.92 1.63
CA LEU A 246 -20.49 -10.75 0.70
C LEU A 246 -20.18 -10.47 -0.78
N TYR A 247 -20.01 -9.20 -1.17
CA TYR A 247 -19.69 -8.85 -2.56
C TYR A 247 -18.29 -9.31 -2.97
N THR A 248 -17.32 -9.18 -2.07
CA THR A 248 -15.91 -9.45 -2.38
C THR A 248 -15.64 -10.97 -2.35
N LEU A 249 -16.09 -11.69 -1.31
CA LEU A 249 -15.95 -13.15 -1.23
C LEU A 249 -16.77 -13.91 -2.29
N HIS A 250 -17.97 -13.43 -2.67
CA HIS A 250 -18.75 -14.09 -3.71
C HIS A 250 -18.06 -14.02 -5.09
N ARG A 251 -17.25 -12.98 -5.36
CA ARG A 251 -16.51 -12.88 -6.61
C ARG A 251 -15.43 -13.97 -6.70
N ASP A 252 -14.73 -14.22 -5.61
CA ASP A 252 -13.49 -15.00 -5.66
C ASP A 252 -13.69 -16.49 -5.32
N VAL A 253 -14.67 -16.84 -4.46
CA VAL A 253 -15.09 -18.25 -4.25
C VAL A 253 -15.72 -18.86 -5.51
N PHE A 254 -16.33 -18.03 -6.36
CA PHE A 254 -16.87 -18.49 -7.66
C PHE A 254 -15.75 -18.81 -8.66
N PHE A 255 -14.62 -18.07 -8.62
CA PHE A 255 -13.46 -18.31 -9.48
C PHE A 255 -12.68 -19.58 -9.09
N LEU A 256 -12.55 -19.87 -7.79
CA LEU A 256 -11.92 -21.10 -7.27
C LEU A 256 -12.74 -22.37 -7.53
N ASN A 257 -14.05 -22.27 -7.75
CA ASN A 257 -14.89 -23.41 -8.15
C ASN A 257 -14.90 -23.67 -9.66
N PHE A 258 -14.33 -22.79 -10.47
CA PHE A 258 -14.37 -22.86 -11.94
C PHE A 258 -12.99 -22.79 -12.63
N SER A 259 -11.89 -22.91 -11.88
CA SER A 259 -10.52 -23.07 -12.40
C SER A 259 -9.98 -24.45 -12.05
#